data_AF-A0A6I2INC0-F1
#
_entry.id   AF-A0A6I2INC0-F1
#
_cell.length_a   1.000
_cell.length_b   1.000
_cell.length_c   1.000
_cell.angle_alpha   90.00
_cell.angle_beta   90.00
_cell.angle_gamma   90.00
#
_symmetry.space_group_name_H-M   'P 1'
#
loop_
_entity.id
_entity.type
_entity.pdbx_description
1 polymer ?
#
loop_
_entity_poly.entity_id
_entity_poly.type
_entity_poly.pdbx_seq_one_letter_code
_entity_poly.pdbx_strand_id
1 'polypeptide(L)'
;MCKLYTNSSLRKDFVLSAFNINAKNNDDIYIASAFFTDSKIVEELLLKGCNIELIVRLGFPTSPHALKALIKNNSINIRFYTSNSFHPKLYIFGNHHALIGSANLTYTGITSNQEVMIEVDSENEVFEDSTFLFKQYWDEAQVLTVDVLKKYEIIYNKNKEILNSLRKMDSDIIEKIGSHNFNNINHGEKTKGFQDKYIENYQRDYQISKQAFSKILDIYNDFPRKTENTEIPLRLEVDSFLSYVREEYAYTEIWSETELGWNESKIQLVKKHISEWLNTDWYHFDDIIVNKNYPLIQRIFGSEISIKEAGYDDIMDAFLVIHSFENRFRFSKGGIETLIRNFKEANELDKVKRSMTHLLHGKGDIVVRMYDLIYNPYYKLHSFGRSNVQELVGWINNLDYPVINGRTSKVLRYYGFDVPVYN
;
A
#
# COMPACT_ATOMS: atom_id res chain seq x y z
N MET A 1 -16.64 -28.52 7.31
CA MET A 1 -16.81 -27.14 7.81
C MET A 1 -15.44 -26.48 7.94
N CYS A 2 -15.27 -25.21 7.53
CA CYS A 2 -13.99 -24.51 7.62
C CYS A 2 -14.01 -23.42 8.70
N LYS A 3 -12.93 -23.29 9.47
CA LYS A 3 -12.78 -22.26 10.51
C LYS A 3 -11.47 -21.49 10.36
N LEU A 4 -11.50 -20.20 10.67
CA LEU A 4 -10.37 -19.29 10.52
C LEU A 4 -9.80 -18.89 11.88
N TYR A 5 -8.47 -18.96 12.02
CA TYR A 5 -7.71 -18.51 13.19
C TYR A 5 -6.67 -17.46 12.77
N THR A 6 -6.63 -16.33 13.48
CA THR A 6 -5.80 -15.17 13.11
C THR A 6 -4.98 -14.57 14.25
N ASN A 7 -4.99 -15.21 15.44
CA ASN A 7 -4.42 -14.64 16.67
C ASN A 7 -5.00 -13.25 16.99
N SER A 8 -6.24 -12.98 16.62
CA SER A 8 -6.88 -11.70 16.89
C SER A 8 -7.38 -11.65 18.33
N SER A 9 -7.01 -10.59 19.05
CA SER A 9 -7.56 -10.33 20.39
C SER A 9 -9.05 -9.99 20.34
N LEU A 10 -9.49 -9.33 19.26
CA LEU A 10 -10.90 -8.97 19.03
C LEU A 10 -11.76 -10.22 18.77
N ARG A 11 -11.30 -11.11 17.91
CA ARG A 11 -12.04 -12.33 17.53
C ARG A 11 -11.81 -13.50 18.49
N LYS A 12 -10.77 -13.45 19.33
CA LYS A 12 -10.32 -14.52 20.23
C LYS A 12 -10.05 -15.84 19.50
N ASP A 13 -9.54 -15.75 18.27
CA ASP A 13 -9.33 -16.87 17.35
C ASP A 13 -7.85 -17.25 17.26
N PHE A 14 -7.23 -17.52 18.41
CA PHE A 14 -5.82 -17.89 18.49
C PHE A 14 -5.55 -19.28 17.93
N VAL A 15 -4.42 -19.45 17.24
CA VAL A 15 -3.99 -20.75 16.72
C VAL A 15 -3.79 -21.74 17.86
N LEU A 16 -3.27 -21.30 19.01
CA LEU A 16 -3.20 -22.10 20.23
C LEU A 16 -4.56 -22.69 20.65
N SER A 17 -5.66 -21.94 20.48
CA SER A 17 -7.00 -22.46 20.77
C SER A 17 -7.37 -23.63 19.87
N ALA A 18 -6.95 -23.61 18.60
CA ALA A 18 -7.18 -24.73 17.68
C ALA A 18 -6.46 -26.00 18.12
N PHE A 19 -5.19 -25.90 18.54
CA PHE A 19 -4.46 -27.05 19.12
C PHE A 19 -5.18 -27.63 20.34
N ASN A 20 -5.67 -26.77 21.23
CA ASN A 20 -6.34 -27.20 22.45
C ASN A 20 -7.69 -27.88 22.21
N ILE A 21 -8.46 -27.36 21.24
CA ILE A 21 -9.78 -27.87 20.88
C ILE A 21 -9.66 -29.19 20.09
N ASN A 22 -8.73 -29.24 19.12
CA ASN A 22 -8.70 -30.31 18.15
C ASN A 22 -7.87 -31.51 18.62
N ALA A 23 -6.79 -31.33 19.40
CA ALA A 23 -6.02 -32.46 19.91
C ALA A 23 -6.74 -33.19 21.04
N LYS A 24 -7.28 -34.38 20.76
CA LYS A 24 -7.95 -35.27 21.72
C LYS A 24 -6.92 -36.18 22.41
N ASN A 25 -7.33 -36.80 23.51
CA ASN A 25 -6.45 -37.71 24.26
C ASN A 25 -6.09 -38.94 23.43
N ASN A 26 -4.81 -39.30 23.43
CA ASN A 26 -4.24 -40.41 22.66
C ASN A 26 -4.38 -40.28 21.13
N ASP A 27 -4.53 -39.07 20.59
CA ASP A 27 -4.50 -38.84 19.14
C ASP A 27 -3.09 -39.06 18.56
N ASP A 28 -3.02 -39.55 17.32
CA ASP A 28 -1.83 -39.43 16.49
C ASP A 28 -1.81 -38.03 15.85
N ILE A 29 -0.72 -37.29 16.02
CA ILE A 29 -0.59 -35.90 15.58
C ILE A 29 0.58 -35.77 14.60
N TYR A 30 0.30 -35.21 13.44
CA TYR A 30 1.27 -35.05 12.36
C TYR A 30 1.56 -33.57 12.15
N ILE A 31 2.82 -33.17 12.29
CA ILE A 31 3.23 -31.77 12.27
C ILE A 31 4.35 -31.57 11.25
N ALA A 32 4.10 -30.78 10.22
CA ALA A 32 5.12 -30.30 9.31
C ALA A 32 5.23 -28.77 9.43
N SER A 33 6.26 -28.29 10.12
CA SER A 33 6.49 -26.87 10.34
C SER A 33 7.92 -26.49 9.97
N ALA A 34 8.08 -25.45 9.15
CA ALA A 34 9.40 -24.93 8.79
C ALA A 34 10.23 -24.60 10.04
N PHE A 35 9.61 -23.91 11.00
CA PHE A 35 10.28 -23.42 12.20
C PHE A 35 9.71 -24.00 13.47
N PHE A 36 10.62 -24.30 14.41
CA PHE A 36 10.27 -24.84 15.71
C PHE A 36 11.19 -24.27 16.80
N THR A 37 10.68 -23.37 17.65
CA THR A 37 11.53 -22.63 18.61
C THR A 37 11.29 -22.99 20.07
N ASP A 38 10.14 -23.57 20.40
CA ASP A 38 9.68 -23.83 21.78
C ASP A 38 8.94 -25.18 21.81
N SER A 39 9.26 -26.04 22.78
CA SER A 39 8.71 -27.40 22.90
C SER A 39 7.42 -27.51 23.71
N LYS A 40 6.99 -26.47 24.44
CA LYS A 40 5.90 -26.54 25.41
C LYS A 40 4.60 -27.12 24.86
N ILE A 41 4.16 -26.63 23.69
CA ILE A 41 2.91 -27.11 23.10
C ILE A 41 3.00 -28.60 22.72
N VAL A 42 4.16 -29.06 22.26
CA VAL A 42 4.39 -30.47 21.92
C VAL A 42 4.43 -31.31 23.20
N GLU A 43 5.06 -30.81 24.26
CA GLU A 43 5.05 -31.45 25.58
C GLU A 43 3.64 -31.57 26.15
N GLU A 44 2.79 -30.55 26.00
CA GLU A 44 1.37 -30.59 26.40
C GLU A 44 0.57 -31.66 25.63
N LEU A 45 0.83 -31.81 24.32
CA LEU A 45 0.23 -32.87 23.51
C LEU A 45 0.71 -34.26 23.96
N LEU A 46 2.00 -34.42 24.25
CA LEU A 46 2.54 -35.67 24.79
C LEU A 46 1.93 -36.02 26.16
N LEU A 47 1.65 -35.02 27.00
CA LEU A 47 0.95 -35.23 28.29
C LEU A 47 -0.51 -35.69 28.12
N LYS A 48 -1.15 -35.40 26.98
CA LYS A 48 -2.46 -35.96 26.61
C LYS A 48 -2.39 -37.41 26.09
N GLY A 49 -1.20 -38.01 26.08
CA GLY A 49 -0.97 -39.37 25.57
C GLY A 49 -0.87 -39.46 24.06
N CYS A 50 -0.78 -38.32 23.35
CA CYS A 50 -0.68 -38.30 21.90
C CYS A 50 0.66 -38.88 21.39
N ASN A 51 0.63 -39.56 20.25
CA ASN A 51 1.84 -39.88 19.49
C ASN A 51 2.08 -38.80 18.45
N ILE A 52 3.34 -38.40 18.25
CA ILE A 52 3.65 -37.24 17.40
C ILE A 52 4.67 -37.59 16.33
N GLU A 53 4.38 -37.21 15.09
CA GLU A 53 5.32 -37.20 13.98
C GLU A 53 5.63 -35.75 13.60
N LEU A 54 6.85 -35.30 13.91
CA LEU A 54 7.28 -33.92 13.73
C LEU A 54 8.33 -33.80 12.61
N ILE A 55 8.03 -33.01 11.58
CA ILE A 55 8.97 -32.62 10.53
C ILE A 55 9.33 -31.15 10.70
N VAL A 56 10.64 -30.86 10.77
CA VAL A 56 11.16 -29.49 10.85
C VAL A 56 12.22 -29.19 9.80
N ARG A 57 12.44 -27.90 9.49
CA ARG A 57 13.66 -27.49 8.81
C ARG A 57 14.76 -27.23 9.84
N LEU A 58 15.95 -27.82 9.63
CA LEU A 58 17.15 -27.40 10.34
C LEU A 58 17.68 -26.12 9.72
N GLY A 59 17.49 -25.00 10.42
CA GLY A 59 17.90 -23.66 10.02
C GLY A 59 17.28 -22.65 10.96
N PHE A 60 17.76 -21.40 10.96
CA PHE A 60 17.15 -20.38 11.82
C PHE A 60 15.68 -20.13 11.43
N PRO A 61 14.78 -19.89 12.41
CA PRO A 61 15.00 -19.89 13.86
C PRO A 61 14.79 -21.23 14.60
N THR A 62 14.74 -22.39 13.94
CA THR A 62 14.55 -23.69 14.62
C THR A 62 15.57 -23.89 15.75
N SER A 63 15.09 -24.17 16.96
CA SER A 63 15.91 -24.20 18.17
C SER A 63 16.46 -25.60 18.41
N PRO A 64 17.80 -25.79 18.44
CA PRO A 64 18.37 -27.07 18.85
C PRO A 64 17.98 -27.44 20.29
N HIS A 65 17.74 -26.45 21.15
CA HIS A 65 17.29 -26.68 22.53
C HIS A 65 15.88 -27.29 22.58
N ALA A 66 14.94 -26.76 21.79
CA ALA A 66 13.57 -27.29 21.73
C ALA A 66 13.56 -28.73 21.18
N LEU A 67 14.36 -29.02 20.15
CA LEU A 67 14.50 -30.38 19.62
C LEU A 67 15.12 -31.34 20.65
N LYS A 68 16.11 -30.88 21.41
CA LYS A 68 16.78 -31.67 22.46
C LYS A 68 15.86 -32.04 23.62
N ALA A 69 14.88 -31.19 23.93
CA ALA A 69 13.87 -31.48 24.96
C ALA A 69 12.99 -32.69 24.58
N LEU A 70 12.74 -32.89 23.28
CA LEU A 70 11.79 -33.88 22.78
C LEU A 70 12.43 -35.19 22.30
N ILE A 71 13.65 -35.16 21.76
CA ILE A 71 14.28 -36.28 21.03
C ILE A 71 14.41 -37.60 21.83
N LYS A 72 14.30 -37.56 23.16
CA LYS A 72 14.37 -38.76 24.03
C LYS A 72 13.01 -39.35 24.40
N ASN A 73 11.91 -38.70 24.01
CA ASN A 73 10.56 -39.20 24.32
C ASN A 73 10.15 -40.25 23.28
N ASN A 74 9.66 -41.40 23.74
CA ASN A 74 9.29 -42.53 22.88
C ASN A 74 7.97 -42.32 22.12
N SER A 75 7.19 -41.31 22.48
CA SER A 75 5.90 -40.98 21.84
C SER A 75 6.04 -39.87 20.79
N ILE A 76 7.28 -39.51 20.41
CA ILE A 76 7.54 -38.58 19.32
C ILE A 76 8.66 -39.07 18.40
N ASN A 77 8.40 -38.99 17.10
CA ASN A 77 9.39 -39.19 16.05
C ASN A 77 9.68 -37.83 15.41
N ILE A 78 10.96 -37.49 15.26
CA ILE A 78 11.38 -36.22 14.67
C ILE A 78 12.16 -36.49 13.38
N ARG A 79 11.71 -35.89 12.28
CA ARG A 79 12.41 -35.87 10.99
C ARG A 79 12.73 -34.44 10.57
N PHE A 80 13.64 -34.29 9.62
CA PHE A 80 14.07 -32.98 9.17
C PHE A 80 14.44 -32.89 7.69
N TYR A 81 14.38 -31.65 7.20
CA TYR A 81 15.02 -31.19 5.98
C TYR A 81 16.06 -30.12 6.28
N THR A 82 17.06 -29.97 5.42
CA THR A 82 18.03 -28.85 5.46
C THR A 82 17.77 -27.80 4.39
N SER A 83 16.97 -28.12 3.37
CA SER A 83 16.66 -27.20 2.28
C SER A 83 15.84 -26.01 2.76
N ASN A 84 16.24 -24.80 2.35
CA ASN A 84 15.50 -23.57 2.60
C ASN A 84 14.12 -23.54 1.92
N SER A 85 13.85 -24.44 0.97
CA SER A 85 12.53 -24.57 0.34
C SER A 85 11.48 -25.26 1.21
N PHE A 86 11.88 -26.04 2.23
CA PHE A 86 10.91 -26.64 3.15
C PHE A 86 10.32 -25.56 4.05
N HIS A 87 9.12 -25.11 3.71
CA HIS A 87 8.42 -24.05 4.45
C HIS A 87 6.94 -24.33 4.80
N PRO A 88 6.43 -25.58 4.88
CA PRO A 88 5.04 -25.81 5.24
C PRO A 88 4.75 -25.40 6.69
N LYS A 89 3.47 -25.16 6.98
CA LYS A 89 2.89 -25.10 8.33
C LYS A 89 1.57 -25.87 8.29
N LEU A 90 1.70 -27.16 8.55
CA LEU A 90 0.64 -28.15 8.46
C LEU A 90 0.57 -28.92 9.79
N TYR A 91 -0.61 -28.97 10.37
CA TYR A 91 -0.87 -29.68 11.63
C TYR A 91 -2.11 -30.53 11.45
N ILE A 92 -1.99 -31.84 11.63
CA ILE A 92 -3.10 -32.80 11.49
C ILE A 92 -3.31 -33.45 12.85
N PHE A 93 -4.55 -33.43 13.31
CA PHE A 93 -4.98 -33.97 14.59
C PHE A 93 -5.82 -35.23 14.32
N GLY A 94 -5.24 -36.40 14.59
CA GLY A 94 -5.87 -37.68 14.35
C GLY A 94 -6.38 -37.83 12.92
N ASN A 95 -7.61 -38.30 12.80
CA ASN A 95 -8.33 -38.51 11.54
C ASN A 95 -9.49 -37.51 11.35
N HIS A 96 -9.46 -36.36 12.03
CA HIS A 96 -10.63 -35.50 12.14
C HIS A 96 -10.40 -34.02 11.76
N HIS A 97 -9.24 -33.43 12.04
CA HIS A 97 -9.00 -32.02 11.73
C HIS A 97 -7.58 -31.76 11.23
N ALA A 98 -7.43 -30.81 10.30
CA ALA A 98 -6.14 -30.28 9.86
C ALA A 98 -6.14 -28.74 9.90
N LEU A 99 -5.00 -28.15 10.27
CA LEU A 99 -4.71 -26.72 10.22
C LEU A 99 -3.64 -26.43 9.19
N ILE A 100 -3.92 -25.51 8.28
CA ILE A 100 -3.04 -25.10 7.18
C ILE A 100 -2.94 -23.58 7.16
N GLY A 101 -1.73 -23.02 7.02
CA GLY A 101 -1.59 -21.58 6.87
C GLY A 101 -0.19 -21.04 7.12
N SER A 102 -0.08 -19.89 7.80
CA SER A 102 1.17 -19.15 7.98
C SER A 102 1.90 -19.41 9.31
N ALA A 103 1.19 -19.89 10.34
CA ALA A 103 1.71 -20.00 11.70
C ALA A 103 2.72 -21.13 11.84
N ASN A 104 4.00 -20.81 12.04
CA ASN A 104 5.00 -21.81 12.41
C ASN A 104 4.79 -22.29 13.85
N LEU A 105 5.37 -23.44 14.19
CA LEU A 105 5.40 -24.00 15.55
C LEU A 105 6.39 -23.25 16.44
N THR A 106 6.21 -21.95 16.58
CA THR A 106 6.95 -21.07 17.46
C THR A 106 5.97 -20.46 18.47
N TYR A 107 6.47 -20.09 19.66
CA TYR A 107 5.60 -19.51 20.70
C TYR A 107 4.83 -18.30 20.16
N THR A 108 5.51 -17.38 19.47
CA THR A 108 4.85 -16.20 18.91
C THR A 108 3.96 -16.55 17.72
N GLY A 109 4.32 -17.53 16.88
CA GLY A 109 3.49 -18.00 15.78
C GLY A 109 2.12 -18.50 16.25
N ILE A 110 2.07 -19.26 17.34
CA ILE A 110 0.80 -19.83 17.82
C ILE A 110 0.03 -18.90 18.78
N THR A 111 0.64 -17.81 19.28
CA THR A 111 0.01 -16.96 20.32
C THR A 111 -0.16 -15.48 19.96
N SER A 112 0.71 -14.88 19.14
CA SER A 112 0.78 -13.41 19.05
C SER A 112 1.06 -12.84 17.67
N ASN A 113 1.75 -13.55 16.78
CA ASN A 113 2.01 -13.08 15.43
C ASN A 113 0.69 -12.90 14.68
N GLN A 114 0.67 -11.96 13.72
CA GLN A 114 -0.43 -11.88 12.76
C GLN A 114 -0.33 -13.08 11.81
N GLU A 115 -1.19 -14.06 12.05
CA GLU A 115 -1.23 -15.30 11.29
C GLU A 115 -2.58 -15.46 10.58
N VAL A 116 -2.63 -16.37 9.62
CA VAL A 116 -3.85 -16.82 8.95
C VAL A 116 -3.76 -18.34 8.87
N MET A 117 -4.62 -19.03 9.61
CA MET A 117 -4.73 -20.49 9.61
C MET A 117 -6.18 -20.89 9.32
N ILE A 118 -6.36 -21.83 8.40
CA ILE A 118 -7.64 -22.45 8.12
C ILE A 118 -7.65 -23.85 8.72
N GLU A 119 -8.70 -24.14 9.47
CA GLU A 119 -9.05 -25.48 9.90
C GLU A 119 -10.00 -26.10 8.90
N VAL A 120 -9.71 -27.35 8.53
CA VAL A 120 -10.58 -28.21 7.74
C VAL A 120 -10.85 -29.48 8.54
N ASP A 121 -12.07 -30.00 8.44
CA ASP A 121 -12.45 -31.29 9.02
C ASP A 121 -12.31 -32.44 8.00
N SER A 122 -12.44 -33.67 8.48
CA SER A 122 -12.27 -34.88 7.68
C SER A 122 -13.31 -35.10 6.59
N GLU A 123 -14.41 -34.36 6.59
CA GLU A 123 -15.40 -34.36 5.49
C GLU A 123 -14.95 -33.50 4.30
N ASN A 124 -13.91 -32.68 4.47
CA ASN A 124 -13.36 -31.85 3.42
C ASN A 124 -12.25 -32.59 2.65
N GLU A 125 -12.31 -32.58 1.31
CA GLU A 125 -11.30 -33.22 0.44
C GLU A 125 -9.86 -32.76 0.73
N VAL A 126 -9.70 -31.50 1.16
CA VAL A 126 -8.38 -30.92 1.53
C VAL A 126 -7.76 -31.63 2.73
N PHE A 127 -8.56 -32.26 3.60
CA PHE A 127 -8.03 -33.06 4.71
C PHE A 127 -7.28 -34.28 4.20
N GLU A 128 -7.87 -35.06 3.29
CA GLU A 128 -7.23 -36.24 2.71
C GLU A 128 -5.95 -35.85 1.95
N ASP A 129 -6.01 -34.81 1.12
CA ASP A 129 -4.85 -34.27 0.42
C ASP A 129 -3.73 -33.84 1.38
N SER A 130 -4.10 -33.22 2.52
CA SER A 130 -3.16 -32.83 3.56
C SER A 130 -2.47 -34.02 4.21
N THR A 131 -3.22 -35.09 4.50
CA THR A 131 -2.64 -36.33 5.07
C THR A 131 -1.68 -37.00 4.08
N PHE A 132 -2.06 -37.05 2.80
CA PHE A 132 -1.21 -37.58 1.74
C PHE A 132 0.07 -36.76 1.58
N LEU A 133 -0.04 -35.43 1.55
CA LEU A 133 1.10 -34.53 1.45
C LEU A 133 2.05 -34.68 2.65
N PHE A 134 1.50 -34.77 3.87
CA PHE A 134 2.33 -35.03 5.05
C PHE A 134 3.10 -36.34 4.91
N LYS A 135 2.44 -37.41 4.43
CA LYS A 135 3.07 -38.71 4.22
C LYS A 135 4.24 -38.63 3.22
N GLN A 136 4.07 -37.90 2.12
CA GLN A 136 5.16 -37.65 1.16
C GLN A 136 6.34 -36.93 1.81
N TYR A 137 6.09 -35.87 2.59
CA TYR A 137 7.15 -35.20 3.34
C TYR A 137 7.82 -36.13 4.34
N TRP A 138 7.03 -36.93 5.06
CA TRP A 138 7.54 -37.83 6.07
C TRP A 138 8.50 -38.84 5.46
N ASP A 139 8.11 -39.49 4.37
CA ASP A 139 8.85 -40.58 3.74
C ASP A 139 10.21 -40.13 3.18
N GLU A 140 10.32 -38.89 2.70
CA GLU A 140 11.57 -38.32 2.19
C GLU A 140 12.44 -37.64 3.28
N ALA A 141 11.83 -37.22 4.39
CA ALA A 141 12.54 -36.52 5.46
C ALA A 141 13.55 -37.43 6.20
N GLN A 142 14.68 -36.85 6.61
CA GLN A 142 15.73 -37.58 7.32
C GLN A 142 15.43 -37.68 8.81
N VAL A 143 15.73 -38.82 9.44
CA VAL A 143 15.52 -39.02 10.88
C VAL A 143 16.49 -38.14 11.69
N LEU A 144 15.97 -37.38 12.65
CA LEU A 144 16.78 -36.57 13.54
C LEU A 144 17.44 -37.47 14.60
N THR A 145 18.72 -37.78 14.43
CA THR A 145 19.51 -38.50 15.44
C THR A 145 20.18 -37.54 16.41
N VAL A 146 20.59 -38.06 17.58
CA VAL A 146 21.34 -37.30 18.60
C VAL A 146 22.62 -36.69 18.01
N ASP A 147 23.30 -37.38 17.10
CA ASP A 147 24.54 -36.90 16.49
C ASP A 147 24.28 -35.80 15.45
N VAL A 148 23.21 -35.90 14.68
CA VAL A 148 22.77 -34.80 13.78
C VAL A 148 22.43 -33.57 14.62
N LEU A 149 21.68 -33.73 15.70
CA LEU A 149 21.30 -32.63 16.58
C LEU A 149 22.52 -31.92 17.20
N LYS A 150 23.54 -32.67 17.64
CA LYS A 150 24.81 -32.10 18.14
C LYS A 150 25.53 -31.29 17.07
N LYS A 151 25.63 -31.80 15.84
CA LYS A 151 26.24 -31.07 14.71
C LYS A 151 25.47 -29.77 14.43
N TYR A 152 24.14 -29.85 14.42
CA TYR A 152 23.29 -28.68 14.23
C TYR A 152 23.45 -27.64 15.34
N GLU A 153 23.50 -28.06 16.62
CA GLU A 153 23.70 -27.16 17.77
C GLU A 153 25.02 -26.38 17.66
N ILE A 154 26.11 -27.01 17.19
CA ILE A 154 27.39 -26.34 16.95
C ILE A 154 27.27 -25.28 15.84
N ILE A 155 26.65 -25.63 14.72
CA ILE A 155 26.44 -24.71 13.58
C ILE A 155 25.56 -23.53 14.01
N TYR A 156 24.46 -23.80 14.71
CA TYR A 156 23.53 -22.80 15.21
C TYR A 156 24.24 -21.79 16.14
N ASN A 157 25.03 -22.29 17.10
CA ASN A 157 25.74 -21.43 18.05
C ASN A 157 26.83 -20.58 17.39
N LYS A 158 27.57 -21.13 16.40
CA LYS A 158 28.59 -20.37 15.66
C LYS A 158 28.02 -19.17 14.90
N ASN A 159 26.75 -19.22 14.51
CA ASN A 159 26.11 -18.22 13.66
C ASN A 159 25.17 -17.27 14.44
N LYS A 160 25.26 -17.23 15.79
CA LYS A 160 24.42 -16.36 16.62
C LYS A 160 24.56 -14.87 16.30
N GLU A 161 25.75 -14.41 15.88
CA GLU A 161 25.96 -12.99 15.55
C GLU A 161 25.12 -12.51 14.36
N ILE A 162 24.82 -13.40 13.41
CA ILE A 162 23.95 -13.07 12.26
C ILE A 162 22.55 -12.67 12.76
N LEU A 163 22.05 -13.31 13.83
CA LEU A 163 20.76 -12.94 14.42
C LEU A 163 20.81 -11.56 15.08
N ASN A 164 21.92 -11.21 15.72
CA ASN A 164 22.09 -9.89 16.31
C ASN A 164 22.07 -8.82 15.21
N SER A 165 22.71 -9.09 14.06
CA SER A 165 22.66 -8.20 12.90
C SER A 165 21.25 -8.05 12.31
N LEU A 166 20.50 -9.14 12.16
CA LEU A 166 19.11 -9.08 11.68
C LEU A 166 18.21 -8.29 12.64
N ARG A 167 18.30 -8.54 13.95
CA ARG A 167 17.54 -7.78 14.95
C ARG A 167 17.92 -6.30 14.96
N LYS A 168 19.21 -5.99 14.74
CA LYS A 168 19.66 -4.60 14.60
C LYS A 168 19.04 -3.95 13.37
N MET A 169 18.98 -4.64 12.24
CA MET A 169 18.31 -4.14 11.04
C MET A 169 16.83 -3.84 11.30
N ASP A 170 16.11 -4.75 11.96
CA ASP A 170 14.70 -4.52 12.33
C ASP A 170 14.55 -3.29 13.25
N SER A 171 15.43 -3.15 14.25
CA SER A 171 15.45 -1.97 15.13
C SER A 171 15.77 -0.68 14.38
N ASP A 172 16.76 -0.69 13.47
CA ASP A 172 17.13 0.47 12.65
C ASP A 172 15.96 0.88 11.72
N ILE A 173 15.19 -0.08 11.21
CA ILE A 173 13.97 0.17 10.44
C ILE A 173 12.92 0.86 11.31
N ILE A 174 12.64 0.33 12.51
CA ILE A 174 11.66 0.91 13.43
C ILE A 174 12.10 2.33 13.86
N GLU A 175 13.39 2.55 14.10
CA GLU A 175 13.93 3.85 14.48
C GLU A 175 13.83 4.88 13.35
N LYS A 176 14.15 4.49 12.11
CA LYS A 176 14.22 5.42 10.97
C LYS A 176 12.90 5.62 10.24
N ILE A 177 12.08 4.57 10.14
CA ILE A 177 10.81 4.57 9.39
C ILE A 177 9.62 4.70 10.33
N GLY A 178 9.74 4.21 11.57
CA GLY A 178 8.68 4.20 12.57
C GLY A 178 8.03 2.82 12.74
N SER A 179 7.38 2.61 13.89
CA SER A 179 6.58 1.42 14.16
C SER A 179 5.22 1.54 13.46
N HIS A 180 4.90 0.59 12.58
CA HIS A 180 3.65 0.57 11.81
C HIS A 180 2.99 -0.80 11.92
N ASN A 181 2.26 -1.01 13.02
CA ASN A 181 1.60 -2.28 13.31
C ASN A 181 0.11 -2.25 12.96
N PHE A 182 -0.45 -3.41 12.62
CA PHE A 182 -1.89 -3.59 12.47
C PHE A 182 -2.53 -3.81 13.85
N ASN A 183 -3.59 -3.07 14.16
CA ASN A 183 -4.15 -2.95 15.53
C ASN A 183 -5.01 -4.15 16.00
N ASN A 184 -4.83 -5.36 15.46
CA ASN A 184 -5.65 -6.54 15.84
C ASN A 184 -5.02 -7.40 16.93
N ILE A 185 -3.74 -7.18 17.23
CA ILE A 185 -2.97 -7.81 18.29
C ILE A 185 -2.65 -6.72 19.31
N ASN A 186 -2.96 -6.95 20.59
CA ASN A 186 -2.70 -5.99 21.66
C ASN A 186 -1.19 -5.78 21.87
N HIS A 187 -0.58 -4.94 21.04
CA HIS A 187 0.65 -4.26 21.37
C HIS A 187 0.24 -2.84 21.77
N GLY A 188 0.33 -2.54 23.07
CA GLY A 188 -0.08 -1.27 23.67
C GLY A 188 0.77 -0.09 23.20
N GLU A 189 0.75 0.22 21.91
CA GLU A 189 1.47 1.33 21.31
C GLU A 189 0.63 2.62 21.31
N LYS A 190 1.35 3.74 21.47
CA LYS A 190 0.79 5.09 21.42
C LYS A 190 0.16 5.34 20.05
N THR A 191 -1.10 5.78 20.05
CA THR A 191 -1.78 6.27 18.85
C THR A 191 -0.93 7.34 18.16
N LYS A 192 -0.65 7.17 16.85
CA LYS A 192 0.07 8.14 16.01
C LYS A 192 -0.51 9.56 16.19
N GLY A 193 0.34 10.58 16.04
CA GLY A 193 -0.07 11.98 16.10
C GLY A 193 -1.14 12.30 15.04
N PHE A 194 -2.02 13.25 15.34
CA PHE A 194 -3.10 13.68 14.44
C PHE A 194 -2.59 14.13 13.06
N GLN A 195 -1.41 14.76 13.03
CA GLN A 195 -0.73 15.23 11.82
C GLN A 195 -0.27 14.08 10.91
N ASP A 196 0.34 13.03 11.47
CA ASP A 196 0.85 11.89 10.70
C ASP A 196 -0.29 11.13 10.03
N LYS A 197 -1.41 10.95 10.74
CA LYS A 197 -2.61 10.32 10.20
C LYS A 197 -3.19 11.10 9.01
N TYR A 198 -3.09 12.43 9.03
CA TYR A 198 -3.59 13.27 7.95
C TYR A 198 -2.71 13.16 6.69
N ILE A 199 -1.37 13.20 6.86
CA ILE A 199 -0.41 13.02 5.76
C ILE A 199 -0.60 11.64 5.11
N GLU A 200 -0.72 10.58 5.91
CA GLU A 200 -0.93 9.21 5.41
C GLU A 200 -2.23 9.07 4.60
N ASN A 201 -3.33 9.66 5.10
CA ASN A 201 -4.59 9.67 4.36
C ASN A 201 -4.46 10.46 3.05
N TYR A 202 -3.82 11.63 3.09
CA TYR A 202 -3.61 12.44 1.89
C TYR A 202 -2.74 11.71 0.84
N GLN A 203 -1.67 11.03 1.28
CA GLN A 203 -0.84 10.18 0.42
C GLN A 203 -1.63 9.04 -0.20
N ARG A 204 -2.46 8.34 0.58
CA ARG A 204 -3.31 7.26 0.09
C ARG A 204 -4.31 7.75 -0.96
N ASP A 205 -5.05 8.81 -0.64
CA ASP A 205 -6.03 9.43 -1.53
C ASP A 205 -5.38 9.79 -2.88
N TYR A 206 -4.24 10.47 -2.81
CA TYR A 206 -3.52 10.94 -3.99
C TYR A 206 -2.91 9.79 -4.79
N GLN A 207 -2.42 8.72 -4.14
CA GLN A 207 -1.92 7.52 -4.78
C GLN A 207 -3.02 6.83 -5.63
N ILE A 208 -4.23 6.71 -5.09
CA ILE A 208 -5.37 6.11 -5.78
C ILE A 208 -5.75 6.96 -7.01
N SER A 209 -5.85 8.29 -6.85
CA SER A 209 -6.12 9.22 -7.96
C SER A 209 -5.04 9.18 -9.04
N LYS A 210 -3.75 9.13 -8.65
CA LYS A 210 -2.62 9.00 -9.58
C LYS A 210 -2.70 7.71 -10.38
N GLN A 211 -2.97 6.57 -9.73
CA GLN A 211 -3.08 5.28 -10.40
C GLN A 211 -4.24 5.27 -11.41
N ALA A 212 -5.39 5.84 -11.05
CA ALA A 212 -6.54 5.96 -11.94
C ALA A 212 -6.22 6.82 -13.17
N PHE A 213 -5.57 7.96 -12.99
CA PHE A 213 -5.10 8.79 -14.10
C PHE A 213 -4.10 8.06 -15.00
N SER A 214 -3.12 7.36 -14.41
CA SER A 214 -2.12 6.59 -15.18
C SER A 214 -2.77 5.54 -16.08
N LYS A 215 -3.86 4.88 -15.65
CA LYS A 215 -4.58 3.94 -16.52
C LYS A 215 -5.22 4.60 -17.74
N ILE A 216 -5.70 5.84 -17.61
CA ILE A 216 -6.20 6.62 -18.75
C ILE A 216 -5.04 7.03 -19.66
N LEU A 217 -3.94 7.50 -19.07
CA LEU A 217 -2.72 7.88 -19.78
C LEU A 217 -2.16 6.70 -20.58
N ASP A 218 -2.12 5.50 -20.01
CA ASP A 218 -1.64 4.28 -20.65
C ASP A 218 -2.48 3.92 -21.87
N ILE A 219 -3.81 4.05 -21.80
CA ILE A 219 -4.68 3.88 -22.97
C ILE A 219 -4.42 4.97 -24.01
N TYR A 220 -4.26 6.22 -23.58
CA TYR A 220 -4.04 7.34 -24.48
C TYR A 220 -2.72 7.21 -25.25
N ASN A 221 -1.68 6.59 -24.67
CA ASN A 221 -0.41 6.33 -25.36
C ASN A 221 -0.54 5.47 -26.62
N ASP A 222 -1.63 4.71 -26.78
CA ASP A 222 -1.92 3.93 -28.00
C ASP A 222 -2.50 4.82 -29.13
N PHE A 223 -2.76 6.10 -28.86
CA PHE A 223 -3.35 7.06 -29.79
C PHE A 223 -2.35 8.17 -30.17
N PRO A 224 -2.53 8.83 -31.33
CA PRO A 224 -1.71 9.99 -31.68
C PRO A 224 -1.96 11.16 -30.72
N ARG A 225 -0.96 12.04 -30.61
CA ARG A 225 -1.10 13.32 -29.91
C ARG A 225 -2.12 14.20 -30.64
N LYS A 226 -2.92 14.95 -29.87
CA LYS A 226 -3.82 15.99 -30.38
C LYS A 226 -3.07 17.18 -30.96
N THR A 227 -1.87 17.45 -30.45
CA THR A 227 -1.01 18.54 -30.93
C THR A 227 0.35 18.01 -31.37
N GLU A 228 0.92 18.61 -32.42
CA GLU A 228 2.30 18.37 -32.86
C GLU A 228 3.33 19.01 -31.92
N ASN A 229 2.91 19.93 -31.04
CA ASN A 229 3.79 20.56 -30.07
C ASN A 229 4.25 19.53 -29.02
N THR A 230 5.51 19.12 -29.09
CA THR A 230 6.08 18.13 -28.16
C THR A 230 6.55 18.72 -26.83
N GLU A 231 6.56 20.05 -26.68
CA GLU A 231 6.96 20.71 -25.43
C GLU A 231 5.91 20.57 -24.34
N ILE A 232 4.62 20.45 -24.72
CA ILE A 232 3.55 20.21 -23.76
C ILE A 232 3.53 18.73 -23.33
N PRO A 233 3.62 18.44 -22.01
CA PRO A 233 3.55 17.10 -21.50
C PRO A 233 2.22 16.43 -21.82
N LEU A 234 2.26 15.15 -22.19
CA LEU A 234 1.07 14.37 -22.50
C LEU A 234 0.03 14.41 -21.38
N ARG A 235 0.44 14.49 -20.12
CA ARG A 235 -0.48 14.62 -18.97
C ARG A 235 -1.41 15.84 -19.05
N LEU A 236 -0.99 16.96 -19.66
CA LEU A 236 -1.85 18.15 -19.79
C LEU A 236 -2.83 18.04 -20.96
N GLU A 237 -2.43 17.31 -22.00
CA GLU A 237 -3.35 16.91 -23.06
C GLU A 237 -4.41 15.94 -22.54
N VAL A 238 -4.02 14.96 -21.72
CA VAL A 238 -4.96 14.05 -21.06
C VAL A 238 -5.87 14.80 -20.08
N ASP A 239 -5.36 15.77 -19.31
CA ASP A 239 -6.22 16.61 -18.46
C ASP A 239 -7.26 17.41 -19.28
N SER A 240 -6.87 17.89 -20.47
CA SER A 240 -7.79 18.57 -21.38
C SER A 240 -8.82 17.62 -21.99
N PHE A 241 -8.41 16.39 -22.34
CA PHE A 241 -9.32 15.31 -22.72
C PHE A 241 -10.33 15.02 -21.60
N LEU A 242 -9.89 14.93 -20.35
CA LEU A 242 -10.81 14.73 -19.22
C LEU A 242 -11.76 15.92 -19.06
N SER A 243 -11.32 17.14 -19.36
CA SER A 243 -12.21 18.31 -19.41
C SER A 243 -13.27 18.21 -20.50
N TYR A 244 -12.90 17.78 -21.71
CA TYR A 244 -13.85 17.46 -22.78
C TYR A 244 -14.88 16.41 -22.33
N VAL A 245 -14.44 15.31 -21.71
CA VAL A 245 -15.34 14.27 -21.21
C VAL A 245 -16.29 14.82 -20.15
N ARG A 246 -15.80 15.71 -19.27
CA ARG A 246 -16.67 16.37 -18.29
C ARG A 246 -17.76 17.17 -18.98
N GLU A 247 -17.47 17.85 -20.06
CA GLU A 247 -18.42 18.74 -20.73
C GLU A 247 -19.42 17.98 -21.61
N GLU A 248 -18.96 16.99 -22.37
CA GLU A 248 -19.80 16.26 -23.34
C GLU A 248 -20.58 15.08 -22.73
N TYR A 249 -19.96 14.35 -21.79
CA TYR A 249 -20.49 13.06 -21.33
C TYR A 249 -20.85 13.03 -19.86
N ALA A 250 -20.08 13.73 -19.03
CA ALA A 250 -20.22 13.71 -17.59
C ALA A 250 -20.62 15.08 -17.03
N TYR A 251 -21.45 15.87 -17.73
CA TYR A 251 -21.78 17.24 -17.32
C TYR A 251 -22.48 17.32 -15.95
N THR A 252 -23.40 16.38 -15.71
CA THR A 252 -24.15 16.25 -14.45
C THR A 252 -23.36 15.45 -13.41
N GLU A 253 -23.99 15.13 -12.28
CA GLU A 253 -23.38 14.31 -11.23
C GLU A 253 -23.53 12.79 -11.50
N ILE A 254 -23.68 12.37 -12.78
CA ILE A 254 -23.75 10.95 -13.21
C ILE A 254 -22.62 10.11 -12.60
N TRP A 255 -21.44 10.69 -12.39
CA TRP A 255 -20.30 10.02 -11.76
C TRP A 255 -20.62 9.42 -10.38
N SER A 256 -21.60 9.97 -9.67
CA SER A 256 -22.03 9.49 -8.35
C SER A 256 -22.90 8.23 -8.42
N GLU A 257 -23.56 8.01 -9.56
CA GLU A 257 -24.41 6.85 -9.84
C GLU A 257 -23.69 5.78 -10.69
N THR A 258 -22.54 6.13 -11.29
CA THR A 258 -21.72 5.19 -12.05
C THR A 258 -21.26 4.02 -11.19
N GLU A 259 -21.54 2.80 -11.66
CA GLU A 259 -21.02 1.57 -11.08
C GLU A 259 -19.49 1.54 -11.06
N LEU A 260 -18.95 1.15 -9.91
CA LEU A 260 -17.52 0.97 -9.70
C LEU A 260 -16.99 -0.28 -10.39
N GLY A 261 -15.80 -0.18 -10.95
CA GLY A 261 -15.11 -1.29 -11.58
C GLY A 261 -14.35 -0.83 -12.82
N TRP A 262 -13.12 -1.30 -12.94
CA TRP A 262 -12.29 -1.10 -14.12
C TRP A 262 -12.24 -2.40 -14.93
N ASN A 263 -12.98 -2.44 -16.03
CA ASN A 263 -13.16 -3.63 -16.86
C ASN A 263 -13.07 -3.27 -18.35
N GLU A 264 -13.19 -4.28 -19.22
CA GLU A 264 -13.07 -4.09 -20.66
C GLU A 264 -14.07 -3.09 -21.24
N SER A 265 -15.32 -3.03 -20.73
CA SER A 265 -16.31 -2.08 -21.24
C SER A 265 -15.93 -0.63 -20.91
N LYS A 266 -15.35 -0.37 -19.72
CA LYS A 266 -14.82 0.96 -19.36
C LYS A 266 -13.60 1.33 -20.21
N ILE A 267 -12.72 0.37 -20.50
CA ILE A 267 -11.56 0.59 -21.38
C ILE A 267 -12.03 0.98 -22.79
N GLN A 268 -13.00 0.26 -23.36
CA GLN A 268 -13.56 0.58 -24.67
C GLN A 268 -14.27 1.92 -24.70
N LEU A 269 -14.96 2.29 -23.60
CA LEU A 269 -15.58 3.61 -23.46
C LEU A 269 -14.54 4.73 -23.47
N VAL A 270 -13.42 4.58 -22.75
CA VAL A 270 -12.31 5.55 -22.76
C VAL A 270 -11.74 5.67 -24.17
N LYS A 271 -11.44 4.55 -24.85
CA LYS A 271 -10.93 4.53 -26.23
C LYS A 271 -11.86 5.26 -27.22
N LYS A 272 -13.17 5.04 -27.06
CA LYS A 272 -14.19 5.73 -27.85
C LYS A 272 -14.12 7.25 -27.64
N HIS A 273 -14.14 7.71 -26.38
CA HIS A 273 -14.09 9.14 -26.10
C HIS A 273 -12.76 9.78 -26.53
N ILE A 274 -11.62 9.07 -26.43
CA ILE A 274 -10.33 9.56 -26.95
C ILE A 274 -10.41 9.75 -28.46
N SER A 275 -10.99 8.79 -29.18
CA SER A 275 -11.15 8.90 -30.63
C SER A 275 -12.01 10.10 -31.02
N GLU A 276 -13.10 10.35 -30.30
CA GLU A 276 -13.98 11.51 -30.53
C GLU A 276 -13.28 12.83 -30.18
N TRP A 277 -12.56 12.87 -29.06
CA TRP A 277 -11.73 14.00 -28.63
C TRP A 277 -10.68 14.42 -29.66
N LEU A 278 -10.00 13.44 -30.26
CA LEU A 278 -8.97 13.69 -31.28
C LEU A 278 -9.57 14.27 -32.58
N ASN A 279 -10.84 14.01 -32.86
CA ASN A 279 -11.55 14.52 -34.03
C ASN A 279 -12.41 15.77 -33.74
N THR A 280 -12.36 16.30 -32.51
CA THR A 280 -13.14 17.48 -32.10
C THR A 280 -12.23 18.68 -31.92
N ASP A 281 -12.49 19.78 -32.60
CA ASP A 281 -11.76 21.04 -32.37
C ASP A 281 -11.98 21.52 -30.93
N TRP A 282 -10.90 21.85 -30.21
CA TRP A 282 -11.01 22.27 -28.82
C TRP A 282 -10.15 23.50 -28.56
N TYR A 283 -10.68 24.67 -28.93
CA TYR A 283 -10.03 25.99 -28.84
C TYR A 283 -9.29 26.22 -27.52
N HIS A 284 -9.88 25.81 -26.39
CA HIS A 284 -9.23 25.98 -25.09
C HIS A 284 -7.92 25.19 -24.97
N PHE A 285 -7.83 23.98 -25.52
CA PHE A 285 -6.58 23.24 -25.53
C PHE A 285 -5.63 23.78 -26.60
N ASP A 286 -6.12 23.87 -27.83
CA ASP A 286 -5.30 24.13 -29.01
C ASP A 286 -4.69 25.55 -29.01
N ASP A 287 -5.48 26.57 -28.66
CA ASP A 287 -5.07 27.97 -28.74
C ASP A 287 -4.71 28.60 -27.39
N ILE A 288 -5.31 28.13 -26.30
CA ILE A 288 -5.10 28.71 -24.97
C ILE A 288 -4.05 27.90 -24.20
N ILE A 289 -4.26 26.59 -24.00
CA ILE A 289 -3.34 25.78 -23.20
C ILE A 289 -1.97 25.66 -23.86
N VAL A 290 -1.92 25.19 -25.11
CA VAL A 290 -0.65 24.92 -25.82
C VAL A 290 0.12 26.21 -26.10
N ASN A 291 -0.54 27.26 -26.60
CA ASN A 291 0.15 28.44 -27.11
C ASN A 291 0.30 29.59 -26.11
N LYS A 292 -0.46 29.61 -25.01
CA LYS A 292 -0.45 30.74 -24.05
C LYS A 292 -0.16 30.28 -22.63
N ASN A 293 -1.02 29.44 -22.07
CA ASN A 293 -0.99 29.11 -20.65
C ASN A 293 0.23 28.28 -20.27
N TYR A 294 0.55 27.22 -21.03
CA TYR A 294 1.68 26.37 -20.72
C TYR A 294 3.03 27.10 -20.83
N PRO A 295 3.31 27.88 -21.90
CA PRO A 295 4.51 28.71 -21.95
C PRO A 295 4.59 29.74 -20.82
N LEU A 296 3.46 30.39 -20.48
CA LEU A 296 3.40 31.39 -19.41
C LEU A 296 3.74 30.79 -18.04
N ILE A 297 3.09 29.69 -17.68
CA ILE A 297 3.28 29.07 -16.37
C ILE A 297 4.67 28.44 -16.24
N GLN A 298 5.23 27.88 -17.33
CA GLN A 298 6.62 27.41 -17.36
C GLN A 298 7.63 28.56 -17.21
N ARG A 299 7.41 29.69 -17.88
CA ARG A 299 8.30 30.86 -17.76
C ARG A 299 8.42 31.34 -16.31
N ILE A 300 7.33 31.28 -15.54
CA ILE A 300 7.28 31.85 -14.19
C ILE A 300 7.65 30.78 -13.14
N PHE A 301 7.05 29.59 -13.22
CA PHE A 301 7.20 28.53 -12.21
C PHE A 301 8.15 27.40 -12.63
N GLY A 302 8.69 27.40 -13.84
CA GLY A 302 9.54 26.31 -14.35
C GLY A 302 10.90 26.17 -13.67
N SER A 303 11.36 27.18 -12.91
CA SER A 303 12.62 27.09 -12.16
C SER A 303 12.59 27.88 -10.84
N GLU A 304 13.49 27.56 -9.90
CA GLU A 304 13.66 28.38 -8.70
C GLU A 304 14.06 29.83 -9.02
N ILE A 305 14.87 30.03 -10.05
CA ILE A 305 15.40 31.34 -10.44
C ILE A 305 14.24 32.22 -10.93
N SER A 306 13.43 31.70 -11.85
CA SER A 306 12.27 32.43 -12.39
C SER A 306 11.26 32.80 -11.29
N ILE A 307 11.02 31.92 -10.31
CA ILE A 307 10.15 32.22 -9.16
C ILE A 307 10.70 33.38 -8.32
N LYS A 308 12.01 33.38 -8.07
CA LYS A 308 12.67 34.42 -7.25
C LYS A 308 12.63 35.78 -7.96
N GLU A 309 12.75 35.80 -9.28
CA GLU A 309 12.74 37.02 -10.09
C GLU A 309 11.32 37.55 -10.38
N ALA A 310 10.30 36.69 -10.41
CA ALA A 310 8.93 37.04 -10.76
C ALA A 310 8.34 38.15 -9.86
N GLY A 311 7.63 39.11 -10.46
CA GLY A 311 6.82 40.09 -9.75
C GLY A 311 5.52 39.47 -9.22
N TYR A 312 4.77 40.25 -8.42
CA TYR A 312 3.46 39.78 -7.97
C TYR A 312 2.50 39.60 -9.16
N ASP A 313 2.49 40.52 -10.13
CA ASP A 313 1.62 40.41 -11.30
C ASP A 313 1.93 39.16 -12.13
N ASP A 314 3.21 38.85 -12.36
CA ASP A 314 3.61 37.60 -13.02
C ASP A 314 3.04 36.37 -12.30
N ILE A 315 3.23 36.29 -10.98
CA ILE A 315 2.73 35.15 -10.18
C ILE A 315 1.21 35.04 -10.27
N MET A 316 0.49 36.16 -10.29
CA MET A 316 -0.97 36.13 -10.42
C MET A 316 -1.42 35.67 -11.79
N ASP A 317 -0.75 36.12 -12.86
CA ASP A 317 -1.02 35.65 -14.22
C ASP A 317 -0.81 34.13 -14.32
N ALA A 318 0.25 33.60 -13.70
CA ALA A 318 0.49 32.16 -13.63
C ALA A 318 -0.53 31.41 -12.75
N PHE A 319 -1.02 32.00 -11.66
CA PHE A 319 -2.10 31.40 -10.87
C PHE A 319 -3.45 31.40 -11.59
N LEU A 320 -3.71 32.36 -12.48
CA LEU A 320 -4.94 32.38 -13.28
C LEU A 320 -4.95 31.33 -14.40
N VAL A 321 -3.80 30.72 -14.71
CA VAL A 321 -3.74 29.55 -15.62
C VAL A 321 -4.42 28.32 -15.02
N ILE A 322 -4.33 28.11 -13.70
CA ILE A 322 -4.93 26.93 -13.05
C ILE A 322 -6.40 27.16 -12.72
N HIS A 323 -7.27 26.27 -13.19
CA HIS A 323 -8.72 26.43 -13.14
C HIS A 323 -9.26 26.49 -11.71
N SER A 324 -8.69 25.72 -10.79
CA SER A 324 -9.11 25.72 -9.39
C SER A 324 -8.86 27.06 -8.70
N PHE A 325 -7.92 27.88 -9.18
CA PHE A 325 -7.67 29.21 -8.62
C PHE A 325 -8.52 30.25 -9.32
N GLU A 326 -8.52 30.28 -10.65
CA GLU A 326 -9.32 31.19 -11.47
C GLU A 326 -10.80 31.15 -11.04
N ASN A 327 -11.42 29.95 -10.98
CA ASN A 327 -12.84 29.79 -10.65
C ASN A 327 -13.25 30.34 -9.28
N ARG A 328 -12.29 30.65 -8.40
CA ARG A 328 -12.57 31.32 -7.12
C ARG A 328 -13.12 32.74 -7.30
N PHE A 329 -12.99 33.34 -8.49
CA PHE A 329 -13.58 34.67 -8.78
C PHE A 329 -15.09 34.70 -8.48
N ARG A 330 -15.77 33.55 -8.58
CA ARG A 330 -17.21 33.39 -8.30
C ARG A 330 -17.57 33.70 -6.84
N PHE A 331 -16.60 33.62 -5.93
CA PHE A 331 -16.76 33.94 -4.50
C PHE A 331 -16.29 35.36 -4.16
N SER A 332 -15.78 36.12 -5.14
CA SER A 332 -15.27 37.47 -4.96
C SER A 332 -16.22 38.49 -5.58
N LYS A 333 -16.82 39.36 -4.75
CA LYS A 333 -17.66 40.45 -5.24
C LYS A 333 -16.79 41.44 -6.02
N GLY A 334 -16.94 41.48 -7.35
CA GLY A 334 -16.04 42.21 -8.26
C GLY A 334 -15.11 41.31 -9.07
N GLY A 335 -15.35 39.99 -9.10
CA GLY A 335 -14.72 39.06 -10.04
C GLY A 335 -13.21 38.89 -9.83
N ILE A 336 -12.48 38.74 -10.94
CA ILE A 336 -11.04 38.42 -10.97
C ILE A 336 -10.21 39.52 -10.30
N GLU A 337 -10.51 40.80 -10.55
CA GLU A 337 -9.76 41.91 -9.93
C GLU A 337 -9.82 41.87 -8.40
N THR A 338 -10.98 41.53 -7.85
CA THR A 338 -11.15 41.40 -6.40
C THR A 338 -10.47 40.13 -5.87
N LEU A 339 -10.48 39.03 -6.61
CA LEU A 339 -9.71 37.83 -6.27
C LEU A 339 -8.21 38.16 -6.17
N ILE A 340 -7.65 38.85 -7.17
CA ILE A 340 -6.25 39.25 -7.20
C ILE A 340 -5.91 40.16 -6.02
N ARG A 341 -6.71 41.22 -5.80
CA ARG A 341 -6.49 42.16 -4.70
C ARG A 341 -6.51 41.45 -3.34
N ASN A 342 -7.54 40.65 -3.08
CA ASN A 342 -7.69 39.94 -1.81
C ASN A 342 -6.54 38.95 -1.59
N PHE A 343 -6.06 38.28 -2.65
CA PHE A 343 -4.91 37.39 -2.54
C PHE A 343 -3.63 38.16 -2.19
N LYS A 344 -3.39 39.30 -2.86
CA LYS A 344 -2.25 40.19 -2.62
C LYS A 344 -2.23 40.74 -1.20
N GLU A 345 -3.37 41.19 -0.69
CA GLU A 345 -3.50 41.73 0.67
C GLU A 345 -3.27 40.66 1.75
N ALA A 346 -3.66 39.40 1.49
CA ALA A 346 -3.58 38.32 2.45
C ALA A 346 -2.24 37.54 2.43
N ASN A 347 -1.40 37.77 1.41
CA ASN A 347 -0.15 37.02 1.23
C ASN A 347 1.01 37.93 0.82
N GLU A 348 2.05 37.98 1.64
CA GLU A 348 3.31 38.66 1.30
C GLU A 348 4.00 37.96 0.11
N LEU A 349 4.53 38.74 -0.82
CA LEU A 349 5.17 38.23 -2.04
C LEU A 349 6.29 37.23 -1.73
N ASP A 350 7.16 37.52 -0.75
CA ASP A 350 8.26 36.64 -0.35
C ASP A 350 7.75 35.30 0.20
N LYS A 351 6.62 35.32 0.91
CA LYS A 351 5.97 34.08 1.35
C LYS A 351 5.46 33.30 0.15
N VAL A 352 4.82 33.94 -0.82
CA VAL A 352 4.34 33.27 -2.04
C VAL A 352 5.50 32.63 -2.80
N LYS A 353 6.58 33.37 -3.05
CA LYS A 353 7.79 32.87 -3.71
C LYS A 353 8.38 31.66 -3.00
N ARG A 354 8.63 31.78 -1.69
CA ARG A 354 9.14 30.67 -0.87
C ARG A 354 8.26 29.42 -0.94
N SER A 355 6.94 29.63 -0.92
CA SER A 355 5.95 28.56 -0.92
C SER A 355 5.89 27.84 -2.26
N MET A 356 5.98 28.57 -3.39
CA MET A 356 6.07 27.99 -4.73
C MET A 356 7.40 27.27 -4.97
N THR A 357 8.52 27.87 -4.53
CA THR A 357 9.83 27.21 -4.58
C THR A 357 9.82 25.89 -3.81
N HIS A 358 9.26 25.88 -2.59
CA HIS A 358 9.11 24.64 -1.82
C HIS A 358 8.29 23.61 -2.58
N LEU A 359 7.06 23.95 -2.98
CA LEU A 359 6.16 23.00 -3.64
C LEU A 359 6.80 22.36 -4.90
N LEU A 360 7.28 23.19 -5.81
CA LEU A 360 7.62 22.78 -7.17
C LEU A 360 9.06 22.28 -7.31
N HIS A 361 9.99 22.87 -6.56
CA HIS A 361 11.44 22.63 -6.71
C HIS A 361 12.12 22.19 -5.41
N GLY A 362 11.39 22.09 -4.31
CA GLY A 362 11.93 21.63 -3.03
C GLY A 362 12.44 20.18 -3.07
N LYS A 363 13.23 19.81 -2.06
CA LYS A 363 13.72 18.43 -1.89
C LYS A 363 12.67 17.55 -1.20
N GLY A 364 12.84 16.24 -1.28
CA GLY A 364 11.97 15.27 -0.60
C GLY A 364 10.73 14.87 -1.40
N ASP A 365 9.75 14.30 -0.71
CA ASP A 365 8.51 13.79 -1.30
C ASP A 365 7.55 14.94 -1.67
N ILE A 366 7.06 14.97 -2.92
CA ILE A 366 6.21 16.05 -3.41
C ILE A 366 4.85 16.12 -2.68
N VAL A 367 4.31 14.99 -2.25
CA VAL A 367 3.03 14.90 -1.53
C VAL A 367 3.17 15.49 -0.13
N VAL A 368 4.34 15.30 0.51
CA VAL A 368 4.69 16.01 1.75
C VAL A 368 4.78 17.52 1.52
N ARG A 369 5.38 17.96 0.41
CA ARG A 369 5.44 19.40 0.09
C ARG A 369 4.08 20.00 -0.23
N MET A 370 3.19 19.24 -0.88
CA MET A 370 1.79 19.63 -1.04
C MET A 370 1.11 19.78 0.33
N TYR A 371 1.31 18.82 1.24
CA TYR A 371 0.77 18.87 2.59
C TYR A 371 1.25 20.12 3.34
N ASP A 372 2.55 20.42 3.29
CA ASP A 372 3.12 21.63 3.88
C ASP A 372 2.42 22.89 3.37
N LEU A 373 2.17 22.96 2.06
CA LEU A 373 1.52 24.11 1.45
C LEU A 373 0.05 24.27 1.89
N ILE A 374 -0.61 23.20 2.33
CA ILE A 374 -2.01 23.23 2.78
C ILE A 374 -2.11 23.50 4.30
N TYR A 375 -1.14 23.02 5.09
CA TYR A 375 -1.26 22.97 6.55
C TYR A 375 -0.15 23.68 7.32
N ASN A 376 1.08 23.73 6.82
CA ASN A 376 2.21 24.31 7.53
C ASN A 376 2.15 25.85 7.44
N PRO A 377 1.96 26.60 8.54
CA PRO A 377 1.79 28.06 8.49
C PRO A 377 2.94 28.81 7.80
N TYR A 378 4.13 28.22 7.77
CA TYR A 378 5.30 28.79 7.12
C TYR A 378 5.17 28.87 5.59
N TYR A 379 4.48 27.89 4.98
CA TYR A 379 4.25 27.77 3.54
C TYR A 379 2.80 28.05 3.13
N LYS A 380 1.84 27.85 4.04
CA LYS A 380 0.42 27.99 3.75
C LYS A 380 0.04 29.38 3.28
N LEU A 381 -0.63 29.46 2.13
CA LEU A 381 -1.13 30.70 1.55
C LEU A 381 -2.63 30.84 1.78
N HIS A 382 -3.09 32.06 2.04
CA HIS A 382 -4.50 32.38 2.10
C HIS A 382 -5.13 32.24 0.71
N SER A 383 -6.33 31.65 0.65
CA SER A 383 -7.07 31.42 -0.61
C SER A 383 -6.37 30.52 -1.63
N PHE A 384 -5.36 29.74 -1.22
CA PHE A 384 -4.70 28.71 -2.03
C PHE A 384 -4.85 27.35 -1.35
N GLY A 385 -5.88 26.58 -1.74
CA GLY A 385 -6.27 25.34 -1.08
C GLY A 385 -5.76 24.08 -1.76
N ARG A 386 -6.17 22.90 -1.26
CA ARG A 386 -5.80 21.57 -1.77
C ARG A 386 -5.87 21.47 -3.29
N SER A 387 -6.99 21.86 -3.90
CA SER A 387 -7.19 21.77 -5.35
C SER A 387 -6.19 22.64 -6.12
N ASN A 388 -5.84 23.82 -5.60
CA ASN A 388 -4.84 24.71 -6.22
C ASN A 388 -3.44 24.09 -6.18
N VAL A 389 -3.09 23.52 -5.03
CA VAL A 389 -1.81 22.83 -4.83
C VAL A 389 -1.66 21.62 -5.75
N GLN A 390 -2.68 20.76 -5.81
CA GLN A 390 -2.66 19.55 -6.63
C GLN A 390 -2.64 19.86 -8.12
N GLU A 391 -3.48 20.79 -8.57
CA GLU A 391 -3.51 21.21 -9.97
C GLU A 391 -2.19 21.85 -10.38
N LEU A 392 -1.65 22.79 -9.57
CA LEU A 392 -0.39 23.45 -9.90
C LEU A 392 0.77 22.46 -10.03
N VAL A 393 0.85 21.45 -9.16
CA VAL A 393 1.84 20.39 -9.31
C VAL A 393 1.62 19.62 -10.61
N GLY A 394 0.38 19.28 -10.97
CA GLY A 394 0.08 18.62 -12.24
C GLY A 394 0.55 19.41 -13.46
N TRP A 395 0.44 20.73 -13.41
CA TRP A 395 0.99 21.63 -14.43
C TRP A 395 2.53 21.65 -14.43
N ILE A 396 3.14 21.86 -13.27
CA ILE A 396 4.59 22.04 -13.12
C ILE A 396 5.19 20.91 -12.26
N ASN A 397 5.73 19.89 -12.93
CA ASN A 397 6.58 18.88 -12.30
C ASN A 397 7.39 18.11 -13.34
N ASN A 398 8.44 17.42 -12.87
CA ASN A 398 9.32 16.54 -13.65
C ASN A 398 9.16 15.04 -13.30
N LEU A 399 8.12 14.68 -12.55
CA LEU A 399 7.89 13.32 -12.02
C LEU A 399 6.55 12.73 -12.53
N ASP A 400 6.02 13.31 -13.61
CA ASP A 400 4.72 13.03 -14.23
C ASP A 400 3.57 12.83 -13.23
N TYR A 401 3.52 13.70 -12.21
CA TYR A 401 2.33 13.82 -11.39
C TYR A 401 1.19 14.44 -12.20
N PRO A 402 -0.01 13.84 -12.16
CA PRO A 402 -1.13 14.30 -12.97
C PRO A 402 -1.77 15.55 -12.38
N VAL A 403 -2.53 16.26 -13.22
CA VAL A 403 -3.46 17.29 -12.76
C VAL A 403 -4.62 16.61 -12.06
N ILE A 404 -4.74 16.81 -10.75
CA ILE A 404 -5.85 16.31 -9.94
C ILE A 404 -6.61 17.51 -9.37
N ASN A 405 -7.87 17.64 -9.78
CA ASN A 405 -8.82 18.58 -9.21
C ASN A 405 -10.23 17.94 -9.13
N GLY A 406 -11.24 18.71 -8.73
CA GLY A 406 -12.62 18.22 -8.63
C GLY A 406 -13.16 17.71 -9.97
N ARG A 407 -12.81 18.35 -11.10
CA ARG A 407 -13.22 17.92 -12.45
C ARG A 407 -12.58 16.59 -12.81
N THR A 408 -11.25 16.47 -12.69
CA THR A 408 -10.51 15.23 -12.97
C THR A 408 -11.10 14.07 -12.15
N SER A 409 -11.33 14.30 -10.85
CA SER A 409 -11.84 13.28 -9.92
C SER A 409 -13.22 12.77 -10.33
N LYS A 410 -14.13 13.67 -10.75
CA LYS A 410 -15.47 13.31 -11.24
C LYS A 410 -15.42 12.50 -12.52
N VAL A 411 -14.51 12.81 -13.45
CA VAL A 411 -14.39 12.05 -14.70
C VAL A 411 -13.76 10.67 -14.45
N LEU A 412 -12.78 10.58 -13.55
CA LEU A 412 -12.24 9.28 -13.13
C LEU A 412 -13.33 8.40 -12.47
N ARG A 413 -14.18 8.99 -11.61
CA ARG A 413 -15.37 8.31 -11.08
C ARG A 413 -16.34 7.87 -12.17
N TYR A 414 -16.60 8.72 -13.17
CA TYR A 414 -17.45 8.40 -14.32
C TYR A 414 -16.93 7.19 -15.13
N TYR A 415 -15.60 7.01 -15.19
CA TYR A 415 -14.98 5.83 -15.79
C TYR A 415 -14.96 4.59 -14.87
N GLY A 416 -15.51 4.67 -13.65
CA GLY A 416 -15.65 3.54 -12.73
C GLY A 416 -14.48 3.37 -11.75
N PHE A 417 -13.57 4.33 -11.65
CA PHE A 417 -12.53 4.29 -10.62
C PHE A 417 -13.06 4.69 -9.25
N ASP A 418 -12.61 4.03 -8.19
CA ASP A 418 -12.94 4.42 -6.82
C ASP A 418 -11.95 5.44 -6.28
N VAL A 419 -12.04 6.67 -6.79
CA VAL A 419 -11.21 7.81 -6.35
C VAL A 419 -12.01 8.75 -5.44
N PRO A 420 -11.37 9.43 -4.47
CA PRO A 420 -12.03 10.47 -3.71
C PRO A 420 -12.39 11.66 -4.62
N VAL A 421 -13.59 12.22 -4.43
CA VAL A 421 -14.05 13.41 -5.16
C VAL A 421 -14.04 14.61 -4.23
N TYR A 422 -13.40 15.69 -4.68
CA TYR A 422 -13.31 16.96 -3.97
C TYR A 422 -14.21 17.99 -4.64
N ASN A 423 -14.94 18.76 -3.84
CA ASN A 423 -15.77 19.88 -4.31
C ASN A 423 -15.00 21.18 -4.37
#